data_AF-A0A9P6GZG8-F1
#
_entry.id   AF-A0A9P6GZG8-F1
#
_cell.length_a   1.000
_cell.length_b   1.000
_cell.length_c   1.000
_cell.angle_alpha   90.00
_cell.angle_beta   90.00
_cell.angle_gamma   90.00
#
_symmetry.space_group_name_H-M   'P 1'
#
loop_
_entity.id
_entity.type
_entity.pdbx_description
1 polymer ?
#
loop_
_entity_poly.entity_id
_entity_poly.type
_entity_poly.pdbx_seq_one_letter_code
_entity_poly.pdbx_strand_id
1 'polypeptide(L)'
;MSEKVYEAAMGLLKLSFLKKEKALGKTKKNDLQTHVLQSIFALTSHPSAATQIDLAILLNMPIRSVKIWFQNARQQKKKRMLVKGQVDYDELINDDLNNVPVSSIIEIINRLKDEECYTKKYKSDECYTEKYK
;
A
#
# COMPACT_ATOMS: atom_id res chain seq x y z
N MET A 1 4.10 -6.51 -19.75
CA MET A 1 4.25 -5.10 -20.19
C MET A 1 5.58 -4.59 -19.64
N SER A 2 6.32 -3.70 -20.31
CA SER A 2 7.62 -3.24 -19.80
C SER A 2 7.47 -2.19 -18.69
N GLU A 3 8.47 -2.08 -17.80
CA GLU A 3 8.47 -1.09 -16.70
C GLU A 3 8.24 0.33 -17.23
N LYS A 4 8.85 0.66 -18.37
CA LYS A 4 8.72 1.98 -19.01
C LYS A 4 7.30 2.33 -19.42
N VAL A 5 6.49 1.33 -19.80
CA VAL A 5 5.08 1.57 -20.12
C VAL A 5 4.29 1.91 -18.85
N TYR A 6 4.58 1.26 -17.71
CA TYR A 6 3.94 1.58 -16.44
C TYR A 6 4.35 2.96 -15.93
N GLU A 7 5.64 3.30 -15.98
CA GLU A 7 6.12 4.64 -15.60
C GLU A 7 5.43 5.75 -16.43
N ALA A 8 5.34 5.56 -17.75
CA ALA A 8 4.68 6.52 -18.63
C ALA A 8 3.17 6.66 -18.30
N ALA A 9 2.48 5.54 -18.09
CA ALA A 9 1.08 5.54 -17.70
C ALA A 9 0.85 6.24 -16.34
N MET A 10 1.73 5.98 -15.37
CA MET A 10 1.70 6.65 -14.07
C MET A 10 1.92 8.15 -14.19
N GLY A 11 2.81 8.60 -15.08
CA GLY A 11 3.03 10.01 -15.39
C GLY A 11 1.75 10.71 -15.88
N LEU A 12 1.03 10.09 -16.82
CA LEU A 12 -0.24 10.62 -17.33
C LEU A 12 -1.32 10.67 -16.24
N LEU A 13 -1.43 9.59 -15.44
CA LEU A 13 -2.38 9.53 -14.34
C LEU A 13 -2.09 10.61 -13.28
N LYS A 14 -0.82 10.84 -12.95
CA LYS A 14 -0.39 11.87 -11.99
C LYS A 14 -0.89 13.27 -12.39
N LEU A 15 -0.82 13.64 -13.66
CA LEU A 15 -1.32 14.93 -14.16
C LEU A 15 -2.81 15.11 -13.89
N SER A 16 -3.60 14.06 -14.10
CA SER A 16 -5.05 14.08 -13.81
C SER A 16 -5.35 14.01 -12.31
N PHE A 17 -4.53 13.27 -11.56
CA PHE A 17 -4.70 13.04 -10.14
C PHE A 17 -4.48 14.32 -9.33
N LEU A 18 -3.49 15.14 -9.65
CA LEU A 18 -3.23 16.41 -8.93
C LEU A 18 -4.44 17.36 -8.93
N LYS A 19 -5.25 17.34 -9.98
CA LYS A 19 -6.50 18.12 -10.05
C LYS A 19 -7.59 17.53 -9.14
N LYS A 20 -7.68 16.19 -9.09
CA LYS A 20 -8.67 15.44 -8.31
C LYS A 20 -8.32 15.32 -6.83
N GLU A 21 -7.04 15.33 -6.48
CA GLU A 21 -6.54 15.12 -5.12
C GLU A 21 -7.09 16.15 -4.14
N LYS A 22 -7.21 17.41 -4.56
CA LYS A 22 -7.80 18.48 -3.74
C LYS A 22 -9.27 18.22 -3.39
N ALA A 23 -9.98 17.43 -4.21
CA ALA A 23 -11.37 17.05 -3.99
C ALA A 23 -11.52 15.71 -3.24
N LEU A 24 -10.45 14.91 -3.14
CA LEU A 24 -10.46 13.68 -2.36
C LEU A 24 -10.43 14.03 -0.87
N GLY A 25 -11.61 14.05 -0.25
CA GLY A 25 -11.78 14.28 1.18
C GLY A 25 -11.23 13.13 2.06
N LYS A 26 -11.35 13.29 3.38
CA LYS A 26 -11.03 12.21 4.32
C LYS A 26 -12.04 11.07 4.17
N THR A 27 -11.65 9.99 3.51
CA THR A 27 -12.47 8.78 3.38
C THR A 27 -11.88 7.65 4.21
N LYS A 28 -12.77 6.78 4.73
CA LYS A 28 -12.34 5.51 5.35
C LYS A 28 -11.73 4.64 4.26
N LYS A 29 -10.55 4.09 4.53
CA LYS A 29 -9.88 3.12 3.63
C LYS A 29 -10.72 1.85 3.54
N ASN A 30 -10.84 1.28 2.35
CA ASN A 30 -11.40 -0.06 2.19
C ASN A 30 -10.34 -1.13 2.51
N ASP A 31 -10.77 -2.39 2.53
CA ASP A 31 -9.92 -3.52 2.93
C ASP A 31 -8.78 -3.73 1.92
N LEU A 32 -9.07 -3.67 0.62
CA LEU A 32 -8.07 -3.75 -0.45
C LEU A 32 -6.95 -2.71 -0.28
N GLN A 33 -7.32 -1.44 -0.11
CA GLN A 33 -6.38 -0.34 0.11
C GLN A 33 -5.51 -0.60 1.35
N THR A 34 -6.11 -1.12 2.42
CA THR A 34 -5.39 -1.44 3.66
C THR A 34 -4.41 -2.60 3.45
N HIS A 35 -4.83 -3.68 2.79
CA HIS A 35 -3.97 -4.84 2.50
C HIS A 35 -2.82 -4.52 1.55
N VAL A 36 -3.05 -3.67 0.54
CA VAL A 36 -1.97 -3.19 -0.34
C VAL A 36 -0.94 -2.40 0.47
N LEU A 37 -1.39 -1.43 1.30
CA LEU A 37 -0.49 -0.64 2.14
C LEU A 37 0.32 -1.51 3.11
N GLN A 38 -0.30 -2.54 3.69
CA GLN A 38 0.39 -3.52 4.55
C GLN A 38 1.41 -4.35 3.79
N SER A 39 1.08 -4.79 2.56
CA SER A 39 1.99 -5.58 1.72
C SER A 39 3.23 -4.76 1.37
N ILE A 40 3.06 -3.48 1.02
CA ILE A 40 4.19 -2.57 0.77
C ILE A 40 4.98 -2.31 2.04
N PHE A 41 4.31 -2.13 3.19
CA PHE A 41 4.99 -1.94 4.48
C PHE A 41 5.90 -3.12 4.87
N ALA A 42 5.53 -4.34 4.47
CA ALA A 42 6.34 -5.52 4.67
C ALA A 42 7.61 -5.54 3.77
N LEU A 43 7.55 -4.90 2.60
CA LEU A 43 8.72 -4.72 1.72
C LEU A 43 9.60 -3.56 2.20
N THR A 44 8.99 -2.42 2.54
CA THR A 44 9.66 -1.25 3.10
C THR A 44 8.74 -0.49 4.03
N SER A 45 9.21 -0.24 5.26
CA SER A 45 8.52 0.59 6.25
C SER A 45 8.65 2.10 5.97
N HIS A 46 9.52 2.48 5.03
CA HIS A 46 9.89 3.85 4.67
C HIS A 46 9.84 4.06 3.14
N PRO A 47 8.68 3.85 2.47
CA PRO A 47 8.60 3.98 1.01
C PRO A 47 9.04 5.36 0.53
N SER A 48 9.73 5.40 -0.61
CA SER A 48 10.21 6.65 -1.23
C SER A 48 9.07 7.63 -1.55
N ALA A 49 9.41 8.89 -1.78
CA ALA A 49 8.42 9.89 -2.20
C ALA A 49 7.70 9.50 -3.51
N ALA A 50 8.41 8.87 -4.44
CA ALA A 50 7.84 8.36 -5.69
C ALA A 50 6.81 7.25 -5.42
N THR A 51 7.21 6.21 -4.67
CA THR A 51 6.33 5.11 -4.29
C THR A 51 5.07 5.59 -3.54
N GLN A 52 5.19 6.60 -2.67
CA GLN A 52 4.02 7.17 -1.99
C GLN A 52 3.02 7.83 -2.95
N ILE A 53 3.51 8.51 -3.99
CA ILE A 53 2.67 9.11 -5.04
C ILE A 53 2.02 8.00 -5.87
N ASP A 54 2.78 6.98 -6.24
CA ASP A 54 2.28 5.88 -7.05
C ASP A 54 1.18 5.12 -6.33
N LEU A 55 1.34 4.87 -5.03
CA LEU A 55 0.29 4.29 -4.19
C LEU A 55 -0.94 5.18 -4.11
N ALA A 56 -0.78 6.49 -3.96
CA ALA A 56 -1.90 7.41 -3.88
C ALA A 56 -2.75 7.41 -5.17
N ILE A 57 -2.08 7.37 -6.32
CA ILE A 57 -2.72 7.30 -7.64
C ILE A 57 -3.42 5.94 -7.83
N LEU A 58 -2.70 4.84 -7.62
CA LEU A 58 -3.20 3.48 -7.87
C LEU A 58 -4.33 3.08 -6.91
N LEU A 59 -4.28 3.56 -5.67
CA LEU A 59 -5.33 3.34 -4.67
C LEU A 59 -6.42 4.42 -4.69
N ASN A 60 -6.27 5.45 -5.54
CA ASN A 60 -7.17 6.60 -5.66
C ASN A 60 -7.49 7.22 -4.29
N MET A 61 -6.45 7.60 -3.55
CA MET A 61 -6.55 8.20 -2.23
C MET A 61 -5.54 9.34 -2.05
N PRO A 62 -5.77 10.33 -1.17
CA PRO A 62 -4.84 11.44 -1.00
C PRO A 62 -3.43 10.98 -0.60
N ILE A 63 -2.38 11.60 -1.14
CA ILE A 63 -0.98 11.30 -0.77
C ILE A 63 -0.78 11.50 0.73
N ARG A 64 -1.43 12.52 1.31
CA ARG A 64 -1.41 12.75 2.75
C ARG A 64 -1.95 11.55 3.55
N SER A 65 -2.98 10.87 3.04
CA SER A 65 -3.53 9.67 3.69
C SER A 65 -2.57 8.50 3.64
N VAL A 66 -1.81 8.33 2.54
CA VAL A 66 -0.73 7.33 2.44
C VAL A 66 0.38 7.64 3.45
N LYS A 67 0.88 8.89 3.45
CA LYS A 67 1.93 9.35 4.40
C LYS A 67 1.56 9.09 5.85
N ILE A 68 0.36 9.52 6.26
CA ILE A 68 -0.14 9.33 7.63
C ILE A 68 -0.28 7.85 7.96
N TRP A 69 -0.73 7.03 7.00
CA TRP A 69 -0.86 5.59 7.23
C TRP A 69 0.50 4.96 7.55
N PHE A 70 1.54 5.25 6.76
CA PHE A 70 2.89 4.73 7.01
C PHE A 70 3.50 5.25 8.32
N GLN A 71 3.28 6.53 8.66
CA GLN A 71 3.68 7.08 9.96
C GLN A 71 3.02 6.32 11.12
N ASN A 72 1.71 6.11 11.06
CA ASN A 72 0.96 5.39 12.09
C ASN A 72 1.38 3.92 12.16
N ALA A 73 1.63 3.27 11.02
CA ALA A 73 2.09 1.88 10.96
C ALA A 73 3.45 1.72 11.65
N ARG A 74 4.41 2.63 11.42
CA ARG A 74 5.70 2.64 12.12
C ARG A 74 5.55 2.87 13.62
N GLN A 75 4.73 3.84 14.03
CA GLN A 75 4.44 4.07 15.45
C GLN A 75 3.87 2.81 16.11
N GLN A 76 2.96 2.11 15.43
CA GLN A 76 2.37 0.87 15.91
C GLN A 76 3.41 -0.27 15.99
N LYS A 77 4.32 -0.40 15.02
CA LYS A 77 5.44 -1.35 15.04
C LYS A 77 6.37 -1.05 16.23
N LYS A 78 6.82 0.20 16.37
CA LYS A 78 7.66 0.66 17.49
C LYS A 78 7.02 0.35 18.84
N LYS A 79 5.74 0.69 19.03
CA LYS A 79 5.01 0.37 20.27
C LYS A 79 5.01 -1.14 20.58
N ARG A 80 4.81 -1.99 19.57
CA ARG A 80 4.84 -3.46 19.74
C ARG A 80 6.23 -3.97 20.09
N MET A 81 7.28 -3.41 19.47
CA MET A 81 8.67 -3.77 19.76
C MET A 81 9.08 -3.37 21.17
N LEU A 82 8.71 -2.16 21.62
CA LEU A 82 8.97 -1.69 22.98
C LEU A 82 8.34 -2.61 24.04
N VAL A 83 7.09 -3.06 23.83
CA VAL A 83 6.42 -4.02 24.72
C VAL A 83 7.15 -5.36 24.76
N LYS A 84 7.77 -5.76 23.64
CA LYS A 84 8.50 -7.03 23.51
C LYS A 84 10.00 -6.91 23.88
N GLY A 85 10.48 -5.74 24.28
CA GLY A 85 11.90 -5.50 24.55
C GLY A 85 12.80 -5.66 23.31
N GLN A 86 12.26 -5.47 22.10
CA GLN A 86 12.98 -5.62 20.84
C GLN A 86 13.52 -4.26 20.34
N VAL A 87 14.72 -4.27 19.76
CA VAL A 87 15.37 -3.11 19.16
C VAL A 87 14.91 -2.97 17.70
N ASP A 88 14.57 -1.76 17.28
CA ASP A 88 14.18 -1.45 15.90
C ASP A 88 15.40 -1.02 15.09
N TYR A 89 15.82 -1.84 14.11
CA TYR A 89 16.99 -1.59 13.27
C TYR A 89 16.65 -0.93 11.92
N ASP A 90 15.37 -0.61 11.66
CA ASP A 90 14.89 -0.03 10.39
C ASP A 90 15.35 1.43 10.13
N GLU A 91 16.25 2.00 10.95
CA GLU A 91 16.57 3.44 10.97
C GLU A 91 17.67 3.87 9.97
N LEU A 92 18.29 2.93 9.24
CA LEU A 92 19.28 3.21 8.20
C LEU A 92 18.59 3.50 6.85
N ILE A 93 18.11 4.74 6.68
CA ILE A 93 17.25 5.16 5.56
C ILE A 93 18.09 5.56 4.33
N ASN A 94 17.94 4.84 3.22
CA ASN A 94 18.36 5.25 1.88
C ASN A 94 17.12 5.39 0.97
N ASP A 95 16.83 6.57 0.46
CA ASP A 95 15.61 6.83 -0.35
C ASP A 95 15.58 5.98 -1.64
N ASP A 96 16.75 5.75 -2.26
CA ASP A 96 16.89 4.95 -3.48
C ASP A 96 16.57 3.46 -3.27
N LEU A 97 16.91 2.89 -2.11
CA LEU A 97 16.61 1.48 -1.78
C LEU A 97 15.15 1.28 -1.36
N ASN A 98 14.44 2.35 -1.05
CA ASN A 98 13.04 2.33 -0.62
C ASN A 98 12.05 2.61 -1.76
N ASN A 99 12.55 2.75 -2.99
CA ASN A 99 11.71 2.86 -4.17
C ASN A 99 11.19 1.48 -4.58
N VAL A 100 9.88 1.29 -4.47
CA VAL A 100 9.21 0.07 -4.94
C VAL A 100 8.80 0.27 -6.40
N PRO A 101 9.26 -0.58 -7.34
CA PRO A 101 8.87 -0.48 -8.76
C PRO A 101 7.36 -0.55 -8.96
N VAL A 102 6.85 0.18 -9.95
CA VAL A 102 5.39 0.28 -10.20
C VAL A 102 4.82 -1.09 -10.55
N SER A 103 5.57 -1.89 -11.31
CA SER A 103 5.23 -3.28 -11.62
C SER A 103 4.93 -4.11 -10.37
N SER A 104 5.77 -4.02 -9.34
CA SER A 104 5.59 -4.75 -8.08
C SER A 104 4.31 -4.31 -7.36
N ILE A 105 4.01 -3.01 -7.35
CA ILE A 105 2.77 -2.48 -6.75
C ILE A 105 1.53 -3.00 -7.50
N ILE A 106 1.56 -2.98 -8.83
CA ILE A 106 0.47 -3.47 -9.68
C ILE A 106 0.24 -4.96 -9.49
N GLU A 107 1.31 -5.75 -9.40
CA GLU A 107 1.23 -7.19 -9.14
C GLU A 107 0.53 -7.47 -7.80
N ILE A 108 0.94 -6.78 -6.74
CA ILE A 108 0.31 -6.88 -5.41
C ILE A 108 -1.18 -6.54 -5.49
N ILE A 109 -1.53 -5.43 -6.16
CA ILE A 109 -2.93 -5.01 -6.30
C ILE A 109 -3.75 -6.06 -7.04
N ASN A 110 -3.25 -6.60 -8.14
CA ASN A 110 -3.97 -7.59 -8.94
C ASN A 110 -4.18 -8.88 -8.13
N ARG A 111 -3.13 -9.40 -7.48
CA ARG A 111 -3.24 -10.58 -6.61
C ARG A 111 -4.29 -10.38 -5.52
N LEU A 112 -4.29 -9.24 -4.84
CA LEU A 112 -5.25 -8.96 -3.76
C LEU A 112 -6.68 -8.74 -4.29
N LYS A 113 -6.85 -8.18 -5.49
CA LYS A 113 -8.17 -8.09 -6.15
C LYS A 113 -8.72 -9.47 -6.48
N ASP A 114 -7.86 -10.39 -6.94
CA ASP A 114 -8.25 -11.76 -7.23
C ASP A 114 -8.66 -12.51 -5.95
N GLU A 115 -7.93 -12.31 -4.84
CA GLU A 115 -8.31 -12.85 -3.52
C GLU A 115 -9.64 -12.26 -2.99
N GLU A 116 -9.87 -10.95 -3.14
CA GLU A 116 -11.12 -10.30 -2.76
C GLU A 116 -12.29 -10.79 -3.65
N CYS A 117 -12.03 -11.04 -4.93
CA CYS A 117 -13.00 -11.61 -5.86
C CYS A 117 -13.32 -13.06 -5.49
N TYR A 118 -12.30 -13.87 -5.18
CA TYR A 118 -12.46 -15.24 -4.70
C TYR A 118 -13.31 -15.27 -3.42
N THR A 119 -12.91 -14.54 -2.39
CA THR A 119 -13.63 -14.53 -1.10
C THR A 119 -15.07 -14.01 -1.20
N LYS A 120 -15.38 -13.11 -2.14
CA LYS A 120 -16.76 -12.67 -2.41
C LYS A 120 -17.56 -13.67 -3.24
N LYS A 121 -16.94 -14.28 -4.26
CA LYS A 121 -17.57 -15.30 -5.11
C LYS A 121 -17.91 -16.56 -4.33
N TYR A 122 -17.09 -16.92 -3.34
CA TYR A 122 -17.29 -18.07 -2.47
C TYR A 122 -17.84 -17.70 -1.08
N LYS A 123 -18.39 -16.49 -0.89
CA LYS A 123 -19.11 -16.10 0.34
C LYS A 123 -20.61 -16.42 0.31
N SER A 124 -21.16 -16.73 -0.86
CA SER A 124 -22.56 -17.19 -1.03
C SER A 124 -22.72 -18.70 -0.85
N ASP A 125 -21.63 -19.45 -0.91
CA ASP A 125 -21.62 -20.89 -0.68
C ASP A 125 -20.86 -21.14 0.62
N GLU A 126 -21.56 -21.65 1.63
CA GLU A 126 -21.04 -21.91 2.96
C GLU A 126 -19.71 -22.69 2.95
N CYS A 127 -18.89 -22.40 3.98
CA CYS A 127 -17.94 -23.30 4.65
C CYS A 127 -16.42 -23.10 4.43
N TYR A 128 -15.72 -23.15 5.57
CA TYR A 128 -14.27 -23.29 5.84
C TYR A 128 -13.31 -22.11 5.63
N THR A 129 -12.83 -21.55 6.75
CA THR A 129 -11.38 -21.51 7.08
C THR A 129 -11.16 -21.48 8.59
N GLU A 130 -11.21 -22.65 9.22
CA GLU A 130 -10.54 -22.88 10.50
C GLU A 130 -9.12 -23.37 10.17
N LYS A 131 -8.16 -22.46 9.92
CA LYS A 131 -6.77 -22.87 9.69
C LYS A 131 -5.66 -21.85 9.98
N TYR A 132 -5.95 -20.80 10.73
CA TYR A 132 -4.91 -19.95 11.32
C TYR A 132 -5.33 -19.58 12.75
N LYS A 133 -5.20 -20.56 13.65
CA LYS A 133 -5.12 -20.37 15.09
C LYS A 133 -3.69 -20.64 15.52
#